data_AF-A0A2V7K5P1-F1
#
_entry.id   AF-A0A2V7K5P1-F1
#
_cell.length_a   1.000
_cell.length_b   1.000
_cell.length_c   1.000
_cell.angle_alpha   90.00
_cell.angle_beta   90.00
_cell.angle_gamma   90.00
#
_symmetry.space_group_name_H-M   'P 1'
#
loop_
_entity.id
_entity.type
_entity.pdbx_description
1 polymer ?
#
loop_
_entity_poly.entity_id
_entity_poly.type
_entity_poly.pdbx_seq_one_letter_code
_entity_poly.pdbx_strand_id
1 'polypeptide(L)'
;MANRGGSRMSSKAPLAPDRSVVTEIAQGDVEALGELMRRHGRTVYALAYSILVDPGEADDVVVETFEQARRAAARFLERASGSVFTWLTEIARSRARGLLLAREWPRRLGPERGPASRHHMEIA
;
A
#
# COMPACT_ATOMS: atom_id res chain seq x y z
N MET A 1 -27.36 23.63 -3.52
CA MET A 1 -26.02 23.72 -4.14
C MET A 1 -24.99 23.54 -3.04
N ALA A 2 -24.23 22.45 -3.06
CA ALA A 2 -23.36 22.05 -1.95
C ALA A 2 -22.14 22.97 -1.85
N ASN A 3 -21.94 23.49 -0.64
CA ASN A 3 -20.86 24.39 -0.23
C ASN A 3 -19.49 23.67 -0.31
N ARG A 4 -18.77 23.86 -1.42
CA ARG A 4 -17.34 23.49 -1.57
C ARG A 4 -16.44 24.59 -1.01
N GLY A 5 -16.62 24.90 0.26
CA GLY A 5 -15.88 25.93 0.98
C GLY A 5 -15.44 25.41 2.33
N GLY A 6 -14.50 24.46 2.31
CA GLY A 6 -13.93 23.85 3.51
C GLY A 6 -12.46 24.19 3.66
N SER A 7 -12.09 25.48 3.66
CA SER A 7 -10.86 25.89 4.33
C SER A 7 -10.96 25.48 5.80
N ARG A 8 -10.29 24.39 6.16
CA ARG A 8 -9.85 24.14 7.53
C ARG A 8 -8.34 23.98 7.46
N MET A 9 -7.66 25.11 7.49
CA MET A 9 -6.77 25.42 8.61
C MET A 9 -5.74 24.32 8.84
N SER A 10 -4.50 24.59 8.41
CA SER A 10 -3.31 24.10 9.11
C SER A 10 -3.40 24.55 10.57
N SER A 11 -4.06 23.76 11.39
CA SER A 11 -3.92 23.77 12.84
C SER A 11 -3.84 22.30 13.22
N LYS A 12 -2.69 21.93 13.77
CA LYS A 12 -2.34 20.65 14.39
C LYS A 12 -3.46 20.21 15.35
N ALA A 13 -4.54 19.65 14.81
CA ALA A 13 -5.56 18.95 15.59
C ALA A 13 -4.86 17.79 16.33
N PRO A 14 -5.36 17.35 17.49
CA PRO A 14 -4.93 16.10 18.09
C PRO A 14 -4.86 15.04 16.98
N LEU A 15 -3.74 14.31 16.87
CA LEU A 15 -3.51 13.32 15.80
C LEU A 15 -4.78 12.49 15.64
N ALA A 16 -5.59 12.79 14.61
CA ALA A 16 -6.85 12.09 14.39
C ALA A 16 -6.53 10.60 14.31
N PRO A 17 -7.35 9.70 14.88
CA PRO A 17 -7.06 8.26 14.81
C PRO A 17 -6.80 7.84 13.36
N ASP A 18 -5.86 6.92 13.13
CA ASP A 18 -5.48 6.54 11.75
C ASP A 18 -6.69 6.08 10.92
N ARG A 19 -7.68 5.45 11.56
CA ARG A 19 -8.93 5.04 10.91
C ARG A 19 -9.77 6.23 10.39
N SER A 20 -9.71 7.37 11.07
CA SER A 20 -10.35 8.62 10.60
C SER A 20 -9.65 9.16 9.37
N VAL A 21 -8.30 9.17 9.36
CA VAL A 21 -7.51 9.56 8.18
C VAL A 21 -7.84 8.65 6.99
N VAL A 22 -7.97 7.34 7.21
CA VAL A 22 -8.38 6.39 6.16
C VAL A 22 -9.81 6.65 5.66
N THR A 23 -10.71 7.14 6.52
CA THR A 23 -12.07 7.56 6.13
C THR A 23 -12.02 8.72 5.13
N GLU A 24 -11.21 9.74 5.40
CA GLU A 24 -11.04 10.88 4.50
C GLU A 24 -10.41 10.46 3.15
N ILE A 25 -9.43 9.56 3.19
CA ILE A 25 -8.83 8.97 1.97
C ILE A 25 -9.90 8.25 1.13
N ALA A 26 -10.80 7.49 1.76
CA ALA A 26 -11.89 6.79 1.06
C ALA A 26 -12.88 7.76 0.38
N GLN A 27 -12.96 9.00 0.86
CA GLN A 27 -13.77 10.08 0.28
C GLN A 27 -13.02 10.86 -0.83
N GLY A 28 -11.75 10.54 -1.07
CA GLY A 28 -10.93 11.17 -2.11
C GLY A 28 -10.06 12.33 -1.64
N ASP A 29 -9.90 12.53 -0.33
CA ASP A 29 -9.02 13.57 0.22
C ASP A 29 -7.54 13.20 0.01
N VAL A 30 -6.83 14.04 -0.75
CA VAL A 30 -5.41 13.86 -1.08
C VAL A 30 -4.50 14.27 0.08
N GLU A 31 -4.89 15.26 0.87
CA GLU A 31 -4.12 15.72 2.04
C GLU A 31 -4.12 14.63 3.13
N ALA A 32 -5.25 13.93 3.29
CA ALA A 32 -5.35 12.79 4.20
C ALA A 32 -4.37 11.66 3.84
N LEU A 33 -4.16 11.40 2.54
CA LEU A 33 -3.15 10.43 2.09
C LEU A 33 -1.74 10.89 2.45
N GLY A 34 -1.42 12.17 2.23
CA GLY A 34 -0.15 12.77 2.63
C GLY A 34 0.11 12.68 4.12
N GLU A 35 -0.91 12.89 4.95
CA GLU A 35 -0.83 12.73 6.40
C GLU A 35 -0.56 11.27 6.80
N LEU A 36 -1.23 10.31 6.15
CA LEU A 36 -0.98 8.89 6.40
C LEU A 36 0.46 8.49 6.02
N MET A 37 0.96 9.00 4.90
CA MET A 37 2.35 8.82 4.46
C MET A 37 3.33 9.44 5.45
N ARG A 38 3.07 10.64 5.96
CA ARG A 38 3.93 11.30 6.96
C ARG A 38 4.02 10.50 8.26
N ARG A 39 2.94 9.84 8.67
CA ARG A 39 2.90 9.02 9.91
C ARG A 39 3.59 7.67 9.75
N HIS A 40 3.32 6.97 8.66
CA HIS A 40 3.71 5.55 8.52
C HIS A 40 4.80 5.31 7.49
N GLY A 41 5.14 6.31 6.67
CA GLY A 41 6.07 6.17 5.54
C GLY A 41 7.44 5.66 5.97
N ARG A 42 8.01 6.20 7.05
CA ARG A 42 9.31 5.73 7.57
C ARG A 42 9.27 4.25 7.98
N THR A 43 8.18 3.78 8.59
CA THR A 43 8.07 2.38 8.99
C THR A 43 7.86 1.45 7.81
N VAL A 44 7.02 1.88 6.84
CA VAL A 44 6.83 1.15 5.57
C VAL A 44 8.15 1.04 4.81
N TYR A 45 8.91 2.14 4.71
CA TYR A 45 10.22 2.17 4.09
C TYR A 45 11.20 1.23 4.80
N ALA A 46 11.31 1.32 6.13
CA ALA A 46 12.23 0.47 6.90
C ALA A 46 11.92 -1.03 6.71
N LEU A 47 10.63 -1.39 6.66
CA LEU A 47 10.20 -2.75 6.39
C LEU A 47 10.58 -3.18 4.96
N ALA A 48 10.26 -2.38 3.95
CA ALA A 48 10.57 -2.69 2.55
C ALA A 48 12.09 -2.84 2.35
N TYR A 49 12.88 -1.90 2.87
CA TYR A 49 14.33 -1.92 2.80
C TYR A 49 14.92 -3.15 3.49
N SER A 50 14.37 -3.58 4.64
CA SER A 50 14.84 -4.80 5.32
C SER A 50 14.66 -6.09 4.52
N ILE A 51 13.73 -6.10 3.55
CA ILE A 51 13.43 -7.25 2.69
C ILE A 51 14.26 -7.18 1.40
N LEU A 52 14.33 -6.00 0.79
CA LEU A 52 14.89 -5.83 -0.55
C LEU A 52 16.40 -5.55 -0.53
N VAL A 53 16.86 -4.84 0.52
CA VAL A 53 18.21 -4.29 0.67
C VAL A 53 18.60 -3.43 -0.54
N ASP A 54 17.61 -2.72 -1.09
CA ASP A 54 17.74 -1.78 -2.19
C ASP A 54 16.92 -0.53 -1.84
N PRO A 55 17.54 0.67 -1.81
CA PRO A 55 16.83 1.90 -1.44
C PRO A 55 15.82 2.35 -2.49
N GLY A 56 16.11 2.15 -3.80
CA GLY A 56 15.21 2.54 -4.88
C GLY A 56 13.95 1.69 -4.91
N GLU A 57 14.12 0.36 -4.84
CA GLU A 57 12.97 -0.54 -4.75
C GLU A 57 12.17 -0.33 -3.45
N ALA A 58 12.83 0.06 -2.35
CA ALA A 58 12.14 0.39 -1.10
C ALA A 58 11.27 1.65 -1.23
N ASP A 59 11.76 2.70 -1.88
CA ASP A 59 10.97 3.90 -2.16
C ASP A 59 9.78 3.59 -3.08
N ASP A 60 9.98 2.78 -4.11
CA ASP A 60 8.89 2.34 -4.99
C ASP A 60 7.81 1.56 -4.22
N VAL A 61 8.21 0.64 -3.33
CA VAL A 61 7.27 -0.09 -2.47
C VAL A 61 6.50 0.84 -1.55
N VAL A 62 7.10 1.92 -1.04
CA VAL A 62 6.38 2.93 -0.25
C VAL A 62 5.26 3.53 -1.08
N VAL A 63 5.58 4.06 -2.27
CA VAL A 63 4.60 4.68 -3.17
C VAL A 63 3.47 3.70 -3.50
N GLU A 64 3.80 2.50 -3.98
CA GLU A 64 2.81 1.48 -4.33
C GLU A 64 1.93 1.06 -3.14
N THR A 65 2.50 1.01 -1.93
CA THR A 65 1.78 0.66 -0.71
C THR A 65 0.69 1.68 -0.42
N PHE A 66 1.02 2.98 -0.45
CA PHE A 66 0.05 4.03 -0.16
C PHE A 66 -0.97 4.21 -1.29
N GLU A 67 -0.59 3.98 -2.54
CA GLU A 67 -1.56 3.91 -3.63
C GLU A 67 -2.54 2.76 -3.47
N GLN A 68 -2.05 1.57 -3.12
CA GLN A 68 -2.91 0.42 -2.86
C GLN A 68 -3.80 0.66 -1.65
N ALA A 69 -3.27 1.28 -0.60
CA ALA A 69 -4.04 1.67 0.56
C ALA A 69 -5.19 2.61 0.16
N ARG A 70 -4.92 3.65 -0.63
CA ARG A 70 -5.96 4.55 -1.16
C ARG A 70 -7.06 3.78 -1.91
N ARG A 71 -6.68 2.88 -2.82
CA ARG A 71 -7.63 2.07 -3.60
C ARG A 71 -8.48 1.13 -2.72
N ALA A 72 -7.91 0.62 -1.62
CA ALA A 72 -8.55 -0.35 -0.74
C ALA A 72 -9.15 0.27 0.55
N ALA A 73 -9.12 1.60 0.70
CA ALA A 73 -9.52 2.30 1.92
C ALA A 73 -10.98 2.00 2.32
N ALA A 74 -11.92 2.12 1.37
CA ALA A 74 -13.34 1.83 1.63
C ALA A 74 -13.54 0.40 2.16
N ARG A 75 -12.91 -0.59 1.52
CA ARG A 75 -12.97 -2.00 1.95
C ARG A 75 -12.28 -2.26 3.28
N PHE A 76 -11.23 -1.51 3.61
CA PHE A 76 -10.63 -1.59 4.95
C PHE A 76 -11.63 -1.15 6.03
N LEU A 77 -12.41 -0.09 5.79
CA LEU A 77 -13.35 0.50 6.74
C LEU A 77 -14.60 -0.34 6.99
N GLU A 78 -14.98 -1.22 6.07
CA GLU A 78 -16.04 -2.22 6.27
C GLU A 78 -15.72 -3.18 7.43
N ARG A 79 -14.43 -3.36 7.76
CA ARG A 79 -14.00 -4.19 8.89
C ARG A 79 -14.22 -3.44 10.20
N ALA A 80 -14.96 -4.06 11.12
CA ALA A 80 -15.25 -3.51 12.44
C ALA A 80 -13.98 -3.28 13.29
N SER A 81 -12.96 -4.13 13.11
CA SER A 81 -11.67 -4.03 13.79
C SER A 81 -10.53 -4.26 12.80
N GLY A 82 -9.49 -3.44 12.89
CA GLY A 82 -8.31 -3.52 12.04
C GLY A 82 -7.36 -2.37 12.34
N SER A 83 -6.10 -2.70 12.63
CA SER A 83 -5.05 -1.70 12.78
C SER A 83 -4.58 -1.22 11.40
N VAL A 84 -4.59 0.10 11.18
CA VAL A 84 -4.06 0.70 9.95
C VAL A 84 -2.58 0.37 9.79
N PHE A 85 -1.82 0.38 10.89
CA PHE A 85 -0.41 -0.02 10.90
C PHE A 85 -0.22 -1.45 10.39
N THR A 86 -0.97 -2.42 10.94
CA THR A 86 -0.88 -3.82 10.52
C THR A 86 -1.27 -3.97 9.05
N TRP A 87 -2.31 -3.27 8.62
CA TRP A 87 -2.75 -3.32 7.23
C TRP A 87 -1.72 -2.75 6.25
N LEU A 88 -1.11 -1.62 6.56
CA LEU A 88 -0.05 -1.02 5.73
C LEU A 88 1.19 -1.92 5.66
N THR A 89 1.61 -2.48 6.79
CA THR A 89 2.78 -3.37 6.85
C THR A 89 2.54 -4.68 6.09
N GLU A 90 1.32 -5.24 6.10
CA GLU A 90 0.99 -6.41 5.28
C GLU A 90 1.00 -6.12 3.78
N ILE A 91 0.47 -4.97 3.34
CA ILE A 91 0.57 -4.54 1.94
C ILE A 91 2.04 -4.43 1.54
N ALA A 92 2.84 -3.68 2.28
CA ALA A 92 4.26 -3.44 1.98
C ALA A 92 5.06 -4.74 1.94
N ARG A 93 4.85 -5.63 2.92
CA ARG A 93 5.53 -6.93 2.99
C ARG A 93 5.16 -7.83 1.81
N SER A 94 3.88 -7.83 1.40
CA SER A 94 3.44 -8.57 0.21
C SER A 94 4.14 -8.07 -1.05
N ARG A 95 4.19 -6.75 -1.26
CA ARG A 95 4.86 -6.12 -2.41
C ARG A 95 6.35 -6.40 -2.44
N ALA A 96 7.07 -6.14 -1.35
CA ALA A 96 8.51 -6.36 -1.25
C ALA A 96 8.88 -7.83 -1.49
N ARG A 97 8.11 -8.80 -0.95
CA ARG A 97 8.34 -10.22 -1.26
C ARG A 97 8.09 -10.56 -2.73
N GLY A 98 7.08 -9.94 -3.35
CA GLY A 98 6.81 -10.11 -4.79
C GLY A 98 8.01 -9.71 -5.64
N LEU A 99 8.59 -8.53 -5.37
CA LEU A 99 9.80 -8.04 -6.05
C LEU A 99 11.01 -8.94 -5.79
N LEU A 100 11.24 -9.34 -4.54
CA LEU A 100 12.33 -10.25 -4.17
C LEU A 100 12.21 -11.59 -4.90
N LEU A 101 11.00 -12.17 -4.97
CA LEU A 101 10.76 -13.41 -5.69
C LEU A 101 10.97 -13.24 -7.19
N ALA A 102 10.54 -12.12 -7.79
CA ALA A 102 10.77 -11.82 -9.20
C ALA A 102 12.27 -11.67 -9.51
N ARG A 103 13.06 -11.14 -8.58
CA ARG A 103 14.53 -11.03 -8.69
C ARG A 103 15.24 -12.40 -8.62
N GLU A 104 14.70 -13.30 -7.81
CA GLU A 104 15.29 -14.62 -7.56
C GLU A 104 14.82 -15.69 -8.54
N TRP A 105 13.60 -15.58 -9.08
CA TRP A 105 13.03 -16.58 -9.98
C TRP A 105 13.92 -16.85 -11.21
N PRO A 106 14.46 -15.84 -11.93
CA PRO A 106 15.41 -16.06 -13.03
C PRO A 106 16.75 -16.66 -12.57
N ARG A 107 17.13 -16.53 -11.29
CA ARG A 107 18.38 -17.07 -10.75
C ARG A 107 18.23 -18.50 -10.24
N ARG A 108 17.05 -18.85 -9.72
CA ARG A 108 16.75 -20.17 -9.12
C ARG A 108 16.33 -21.19 -10.17
N LEU A 109 15.68 -20.75 -11.24
CA LEU A 109 15.37 -21.58 -12.39
C LEU A 109 16.49 -21.36 -13.42
N GLY A 110 17.38 -22.35 -13.59
CA GLY A 110 18.24 -22.41 -14.78
C GLY A 110 17.41 -22.43 -16.08
N PRO A 111 18.03 -22.41 -17.28
CA PRO A 111 17.37 -22.16 -18.58
C PRO A 111 16.22 -23.11 -18.98
N GLU A 112 15.85 -24.08 -18.15
CA GLU A 112 14.90 -25.14 -18.45
C GLU A 112 13.69 -25.08 -17.49
N ARG A 113 12.80 -24.11 -17.72
CA ARG A 113 11.31 -24.18 -17.57
C ARG A 113 10.69 -22.78 -17.57
N GLY A 114 10.28 -22.32 -18.75
CA GLY A 114 9.29 -21.26 -18.88
C GLY A 114 7.96 -21.64 -18.21
N PRO A 115 7.11 -20.67 -17.84
CA PRO A 115 5.87 -20.96 -17.13
C PRO A 115 5.03 -21.92 -17.95
N ALA A 116 4.59 -23.02 -17.32
CA ALA A 116 3.63 -23.95 -17.89
C ALA A 116 2.46 -23.13 -18.42
N SER A 117 2.32 -23.13 -19.75
CA SER A 117 1.16 -22.60 -20.44
C SER A 117 -0.07 -23.11 -19.73
N ARG A 118 -0.86 -22.20 -19.16
CA ARG A 118 -2.24 -22.50 -18.77
C ARG A 118 -3.01 -22.75 -20.06
N HIS A 119 -2.91 -23.97 -20.56
CA HIS A 119 -3.81 -24.51 -21.56
C HIS A 119 -5.03 -25.08 -20.83
N HIS A 120 -6.19 -24.91 -21.47
CA HIS A 120 -7.51 -25.46 -21.16
C HIS A 120 -8.32 -24.80 -20.04
N MET A 121 -9.33 -24.02 -20.47
CA MET A 121 -10.64 -24.65 -20.69
C MET A 121 -11.36 -23.92 -21.84
N GLU A 122 -11.35 -24.57 -23.02
CA GLU A 122 -12.33 -24.32 -24.08
C GLU A 122 -13.73 -24.61 -23.50
N ILE A 123 -14.65 -23.69 -23.75
CA ILE A 123 -16.07 -23.88 -23.52
C ILE A 123 -16.63 -24.37 -24.87
N ALA A 124 -17.01 -25.64 -24.93
CA ALA A 124 -17.92 -26.17 -25.94
C ALA A 124 -19.36 -25.84 -25.53
#